data_AF-A0A2D6DNY0-F1
#
_entry.id   AF-A0A2D6DNY0-F1
#
_cell.length_a   1.000
_cell.length_b   1.000
_cell.length_c   1.000
_cell.angle_alpha   90.00
_cell.angle_beta   90.00
_cell.angle_gamma   90.00
#
_symmetry.space_group_name_H-M   'P 1'
#
loop_
_entity.id
_entity.type
_entity.pdbx_description
1 polymer ?
#
loop_
_entity_poly.entity_id
_entity_poly.type
_entity_poly.pdbx_seq_one_letter_code
_entity_poly.pdbx_strand_id
1 'polypeptide(L)'
;MEGRHLAISIAILAMISLSKGAVADSEFLIEEDLDAPETIWGSEGVGGNWIILPENNSTILGTFKLNDSVDLYAIEISSSNWTTIRFSVSGNDSVSISIQRLNQSTWSIEEYANEDMGEISLDQGFHAIRLERLGNYEEEIDYRFIIRNMGNFDESGEYVNLAWMFAPFYVFAGLFLILPMLVVIWWNREKILASSFGSSELKESEIQVLTLLRERFSADRGSVDFKQINEALSTLGRDSWNAISEEFGKPEIRHFTENIDISLWRVQGGSGSFLIGIKTDRSKWEMAAIRINTPLGEPIKIDSVVPEMMFQDDEIYLGNLEEKTTTFVRLEVFGKAPEAEIHISGIVEGSPIAAVPAKTIAMEEE
;
A
#
# COMPACT_ATOMS: atom_id res chain seq x y z
N MET A 1 35.30 29.56 27.38
CA MET A 1 35.14 28.11 27.53
C MET A 1 34.09 27.86 28.60
N GLU A 2 33.05 27.15 28.18
CA GLU A 2 32.18 26.26 28.97
C GLU A 2 31.29 26.88 30.04
N GLY A 3 30.05 27.15 29.58
CA GLY A 3 28.87 27.32 30.40
C GLY A 3 28.44 26.00 31.05
N ARG A 4 28.04 26.10 32.31
CA ARG A 4 27.45 25.04 33.11
C ARG A 4 26.00 24.87 32.68
N HIS A 5 25.70 23.81 31.92
CA HIS A 5 24.32 23.37 31.71
C HIS A 5 23.90 22.41 32.82
N LEU A 6 22.86 22.83 33.55
CA LEU A 6 22.01 22.00 34.40
C LEU A 6 21.44 20.83 33.58
N ALA A 7 21.69 19.61 34.01
CA ALA A 7 20.90 18.44 33.63
C ALA A 7 20.05 18.04 34.83
N ILE A 8 18.80 18.51 34.84
CA ILE A 8 17.73 18.01 35.72
C ILE A 8 17.21 16.74 35.06
N SER A 9 17.54 15.58 35.63
CA SER A 9 16.99 14.29 35.19
C SER A 9 15.81 13.93 36.08
N ILE A 10 14.59 14.20 35.59
CA ILE A 10 13.34 13.74 36.21
C ILE A 10 13.08 12.32 35.70
N ALA A 11 13.26 11.32 36.57
CA ALA A 11 12.78 9.97 36.34
C ALA A 11 11.47 9.78 37.12
N ILE A 12 10.34 9.73 36.42
CA ILE A 12 9.04 9.34 36.98
C ILE A 12 8.92 7.83 36.79
N LEU A 13 9.11 7.08 37.88
CA LEU A 13 8.83 5.65 37.94
C LEU A 13 7.42 5.49 38.52
N ALA A 14 6.42 5.27 37.66
CA ALA A 14 5.07 4.95 38.09
C ALA A 14 4.98 3.42 38.32
N MET A 15 5.08 3.01 39.59
CA MET A 15 4.71 1.66 40.03
C MET A 15 3.20 1.66 40.29
N ILE A 16 2.42 1.13 39.35
CA ILE A 16 1.01 0.80 39.59
C ILE A 16 0.98 -0.58 40.24
N SER A 17 0.87 -0.61 41.57
CA SER A 17 0.50 -1.82 42.30
C SER A 17 -0.96 -2.16 41.99
N LEU A 18 -1.19 -3.22 41.22
CA LEU A 18 -2.51 -3.81 41.06
C LEU A 18 -2.67 -4.95 42.08
N SER A 19 -3.10 -4.62 43.30
CA SER A 19 -3.63 -5.63 44.21
C SER A 19 -5.11 -5.87 43.87
N LYS A 20 -5.39 -6.81 42.96
CA LYS A 20 -6.73 -7.38 42.84
C LYS A 20 -6.84 -8.52 43.83
N GLY A 21 -7.81 -8.41 44.74
CA GLY A 21 -8.13 -9.43 45.74
C GLY A 21 -8.45 -10.76 45.07
N ALA A 22 -7.79 -11.81 45.55
CA ALA A 22 -8.18 -13.17 45.24
C ALA A 22 -9.52 -13.45 45.92
N VAL A 23 -10.60 -13.42 45.15
CA VAL A 23 -11.76 -14.26 45.44
C VAL A 23 -11.28 -15.68 45.19
N ALA A 24 -11.35 -16.53 46.20
CA ALA A 24 -11.03 -17.94 46.05
C ALA A 24 -12.11 -18.60 45.18
N ASP A 25 -11.91 -18.59 43.87
CA ASP A 25 -12.65 -19.45 42.96
C ASP A 25 -12.29 -20.89 43.30
N SER A 26 -13.23 -21.60 43.90
CA SER A 26 -13.08 -23.03 44.16
C SER A 26 -13.29 -23.74 42.83
N GLU A 27 -12.21 -24.19 42.18
CA GLU A 27 -12.30 -25.07 41.01
C GLU A 27 -12.77 -26.46 41.47
N PHE A 28 -13.94 -26.89 41.02
CA PHE A 28 -14.44 -28.23 41.27
C PHE A 28 -13.83 -29.21 40.27
N LEU A 29 -13.29 -30.33 40.74
CA LEU A 29 -12.91 -31.46 39.88
C LEU A 29 -14.05 -32.48 39.90
N ILE A 30 -14.62 -32.75 38.74
CA ILE A 30 -15.69 -33.73 38.56
C ILE A 30 -15.13 -34.87 37.71
N GLU A 31 -15.06 -36.06 38.29
CA GLU A 31 -14.70 -37.28 37.59
C GLU A 31 -15.98 -38.06 37.30
N GLU A 32 -16.10 -38.51 36.06
CA GLU A 32 -17.25 -39.28 35.59
C GLU A 32 -17.31 -40.66 36.25
N ASP A 33 -18.36 -40.92 37.04
CA ASP A 33 -18.57 -42.21 37.74
C ASP A 33 -19.36 -43.22 36.86
N LEU A 34 -20.09 -42.73 35.84
CA LEU A 34 -20.89 -43.50 34.87
C LEU A 34 -20.84 -42.81 33.51
N ASP A 35 -20.94 -43.58 32.40
CA ASP A 35 -20.96 -43.03 31.03
C ASP A 35 -21.97 -41.89 30.88
N ALA A 36 -21.53 -40.80 30.26
CA ALA A 36 -22.46 -39.79 29.80
C ALA A 36 -23.39 -40.37 28.71
N PRO A 37 -24.62 -39.84 28.59
CA PRO A 37 -25.58 -40.35 27.65
C PRO A 37 -25.27 -39.93 26.21
N GLU A 38 -25.33 -40.90 25.28
CA GLU A 38 -25.19 -40.66 23.83
C GLU A 38 -26.43 -40.03 23.17
N THR A 39 -27.57 -40.01 23.87
CA THR A 39 -28.87 -39.63 23.28
C THR A 39 -29.19 -38.16 23.51
N ILE A 40 -29.45 -37.44 22.41
CA ILE A 40 -29.97 -36.07 22.44
C ILE A 40 -31.24 -35.96 23.28
N TRP A 41 -31.44 -34.82 23.93
CA TRP A 41 -32.60 -34.56 24.79
C TRP A 41 -33.92 -34.70 24.02
N GLY A 42 -34.98 -35.11 24.72
CA GLY A 42 -36.32 -35.24 24.17
C GLY A 42 -37.16 -33.97 24.35
N SER A 43 -38.41 -34.00 23.89
CA SER A 43 -39.37 -32.89 24.09
C SER A 43 -39.81 -32.67 25.54
N GLU A 44 -39.41 -33.57 26.46
CA GLU A 44 -39.74 -33.53 27.89
C GLU A 44 -38.60 -32.96 28.75
N GLY A 45 -37.45 -32.63 28.15
CA GLY A 45 -36.33 -31.96 28.80
C GLY A 45 -35.14 -32.84 29.17
N VAL A 46 -34.33 -32.36 30.13
CA VAL A 46 -33.12 -33.05 30.62
C VAL A 46 -33.52 -34.43 31.17
N GLY A 47 -32.96 -35.49 30.60
CA GLY A 47 -33.20 -36.86 31.05
C GLY A 47 -32.56 -37.14 32.41
N GLY A 48 -33.15 -38.05 33.20
CA GLY A 48 -32.63 -38.42 34.53
C GLY A 48 -31.26 -39.12 34.52
N ASN A 49 -30.70 -39.38 33.35
CA ASN A 49 -29.38 -39.96 33.11
C ASN A 49 -28.31 -38.93 32.73
N TRP A 50 -28.65 -37.64 32.69
CA TRP A 50 -27.70 -36.58 32.38
C TRP A 50 -26.88 -36.19 33.61
N ILE A 51 -25.59 -35.95 33.40
CA ILE A 51 -24.71 -35.39 34.42
C ILE A 51 -24.93 -33.87 34.42
N ILE A 52 -25.48 -33.35 35.52
CA ILE A 52 -25.73 -31.91 35.69
C ILE A 52 -24.50 -31.27 36.33
N LEU A 53 -23.90 -30.34 35.59
CA LEU A 53 -22.76 -29.55 36.00
C LEU A 53 -23.23 -28.24 36.64
N PRO A 54 -22.63 -27.84 37.78
CA PRO A 54 -22.95 -26.57 38.40
C PRO A 54 -22.44 -25.40 37.55
N GLU A 55 -23.06 -24.24 37.69
CA GLU A 55 -22.63 -22.98 37.05
C GLU A 55 -21.25 -22.48 37.52
N ASN A 56 -20.58 -23.15 38.46
CA ASN A 56 -19.28 -22.76 39.01
C ASN A 56 -18.11 -23.25 38.13
N ASN A 57 -16.93 -22.66 38.34
CA ASN A 57 -15.71 -23.10 37.68
C ASN A 57 -15.43 -24.58 37.98
N SER A 58 -15.42 -25.39 36.94
CA SER A 58 -15.32 -26.85 37.06
C SER A 58 -14.41 -27.41 35.98
N THR A 59 -13.61 -28.41 36.35
CA THR A 59 -12.85 -29.25 35.42
C THR A 59 -13.46 -30.65 35.45
N ILE A 60 -13.81 -31.15 34.27
CA ILE A 60 -14.46 -32.44 34.09
C ILE A 60 -13.47 -33.40 33.44
N LEU A 61 -13.38 -34.62 33.97
CA LEU A 61 -12.65 -35.75 33.41
C LEU A 61 -13.66 -36.82 33.03
N GLY A 62 -13.64 -37.25 31.78
CA GLY A 62 -14.49 -38.31 31.24
C GLY A 62 -13.75 -39.14 30.19
N THR A 63 -14.37 -40.22 29.74
CA THR A 63 -13.75 -41.18 28.81
C THR A 63 -14.76 -41.69 27.81
N PHE A 64 -14.50 -41.51 26.51
CA PHE A 64 -15.26 -42.16 25.46
C PHE A 64 -14.97 -43.66 25.46
N LYS A 65 -15.99 -44.48 25.74
CA LYS A 65 -15.88 -45.95 25.70
C LYS A 65 -15.78 -46.49 24.27
N LEU A 66 -15.52 -47.79 24.14
CA LEU A 66 -15.49 -48.48 22.85
C LEU A 66 -16.84 -48.33 22.13
N ASN A 67 -16.79 -47.85 20.88
CA ASN A 67 -17.97 -47.58 20.04
C ASN A 67 -18.90 -46.46 20.56
N ASP A 68 -18.42 -45.65 21.49
CA ASP A 68 -19.05 -44.39 21.89
C ASP A 68 -18.40 -43.22 21.12
N SER A 69 -19.24 -42.25 20.76
CA SER A 69 -18.90 -41.13 19.89
C SER A 69 -19.34 -39.77 20.42
N VAL A 70 -20.28 -39.73 21.37
CA VAL A 70 -20.90 -38.47 21.81
C VAL A 70 -21.26 -38.56 23.28
N ASP A 71 -20.72 -37.62 24.05
CA ASP A 71 -21.04 -37.45 25.46
C ASP A 71 -21.79 -36.14 25.69
N LEU A 72 -22.89 -36.21 26.44
CA LEU A 72 -23.76 -35.07 26.74
C LEU A 72 -23.79 -34.76 28.24
N TYR A 73 -23.55 -33.49 28.56
CA TYR A 73 -23.66 -32.95 29.91
C TYR A 73 -24.73 -31.85 29.94
N ALA A 74 -25.45 -31.74 31.06
CA ALA A 74 -26.30 -30.58 31.34
C ALA A 74 -25.49 -29.54 32.11
N ILE A 75 -25.71 -28.26 31.83
CA ILE A 75 -25.33 -27.17 32.72
C ILE A 75 -26.59 -26.43 33.17
N GLU A 76 -26.71 -26.21 34.48
CA GLU A 76 -27.81 -25.45 35.07
C GLU A 76 -27.36 -24.04 35.41
N ILE A 77 -27.98 -23.04 34.78
CA ILE A 77 -27.77 -21.62 35.05
C ILE A 77 -28.87 -21.15 36.01
N SER A 78 -28.49 -20.85 37.24
CA SER A 78 -29.40 -20.40 38.29
C SER A 78 -29.67 -18.90 38.24
N SER A 79 -28.76 -18.14 37.62
CA SER A 79 -28.86 -16.69 37.45
C SER A 79 -30.03 -16.31 36.56
N SER A 80 -30.81 -15.30 36.97
CA SER A 80 -31.85 -14.69 36.13
C SER A 80 -31.29 -13.83 35.00
N ASN A 81 -30.03 -13.41 35.14
CA ASN A 81 -29.33 -12.64 34.13
C ASN A 81 -28.56 -13.58 33.21
N TRP A 82 -28.30 -13.12 32.00
CA TRP A 82 -27.48 -13.87 31.05
C TRP A 82 -26.10 -14.11 31.66
N THR A 83 -25.65 -15.35 31.65
CA THR A 83 -24.36 -15.77 32.23
C THR A 83 -23.43 -16.18 31.11
N THR A 84 -22.25 -15.58 31.04
CA THR A 84 -21.25 -15.95 30.04
C THR A 84 -20.40 -17.09 30.57
N ILE A 85 -20.45 -18.21 29.86
CA ILE A 85 -19.68 -19.41 30.16
C ILE A 85 -18.58 -19.55 29.12
N ARG A 86 -17.33 -19.66 29.61
CA ARG A 86 -16.16 -19.98 28.80
C ARG A 86 -15.82 -21.44 28.97
N PHE A 87 -15.53 -22.12 27.88
CA PHE A 87 -15.19 -23.54 27.89
C PHE A 87 -13.99 -23.83 27.00
N SER A 88 -13.24 -24.86 27.37
CA SER A 88 -12.11 -25.33 26.59
C SER A 88 -11.87 -26.81 26.87
N VAL A 89 -11.56 -27.58 25.84
CA VAL A 89 -11.05 -28.95 25.99
C VAL A 89 -9.52 -28.90 26.07
N SER A 90 -8.94 -29.76 26.89
CA SER A 90 -7.50 -29.86 27.08
C SER A 90 -7.03 -31.28 26.78
N GLY A 91 -6.15 -31.41 25.79
CA GLY A 91 -5.28 -32.58 25.69
C GLY A 91 -5.57 -33.61 24.60
N ASN A 92 -6.32 -33.30 23.53
CA ASN A 92 -6.27 -34.09 22.30
C ASN A 92 -7.04 -33.43 21.14
N ASP A 93 -6.50 -33.45 19.92
CA ASP A 93 -7.20 -33.03 18.68
C ASP A 93 -8.31 -34.03 18.26
N SER A 94 -8.47 -35.12 19.03
CA SER A 94 -9.44 -36.19 18.78
C SER A 94 -10.78 -35.95 19.47
N VAL A 95 -11.02 -34.78 20.05
CA VAL A 95 -12.27 -34.45 20.76
C VAL A 95 -12.68 -33.03 20.41
N SER A 96 -13.94 -32.85 20.03
CA SER A 96 -14.57 -31.55 19.82
C SER A 96 -15.55 -31.27 20.95
N ILE A 97 -15.58 -30.03 21.43
CA ILE A 97 -16.56 -29.57 22.43
C ILE A 97 -17.42 -28.46 21.85
N SER A 98 -18.72 -28.55 22.10
CA SER A 98 -19.69 -27.51 21.79
C SER A 98 -20.67 -27.31 22.94
N ILE A 99 -21.04 -26.06 23.22
CA ILE A 99 -22.11 -25.73 24.17
C ILE A 99 -23.30 -25.18 23.38
N GLN A 100 -24.49 -25.67 23.71
CA GLN A 100 -25.73 -25.44 22.98
C GLN A 100 -26.75 -24.79 23.91
N ARG A 101 -27.14 -23.54 23.59
CA ARG A 101 -28.25 -22.84 24.26
C ARG A 101 -29.56 -23.46 23.79
N LEU A 102 -30.31 -23.95 24.76
CA LEU A 102 -31.60 -24.61 24.53
C LEU A 102 -32.74 -23.69 24.95
N ASN A 103 -33.79 -23.69 24.14
CA ASN A 103 -35.05 -23.08 24.53
C ASN A 103 -35.71 -23.89 25.66
N GLN A 104 -36.03 -23.25 26.79
CA GLN A 104 -36.54 -23.97 27.97
C GLN A 104 -37.96 -24.54 27.82
N SER A 105 -38.70 -24.14 26.77
CA SER A 105 -40.07 -24.61 26.51
C SER A 105 -40.13 -25.68 25.42
N THR A 106 -39.35 -25.53 24.35
CA THR A 106 -39.35 -26.44 23.19
C THR A 106 -38.16 -27.38 23.15
N TRP A 107 -37.13 -27.09 23.95
CA TRP A 107 -35.83 -27.76 23.94
C TRP A 107 -35.16 -27.73 22.57
N SER A 108 -35.47 -26.78 21.70
CA SER A 108 -34.72 -26.60 20.45
C SER A 108 -33.40 -25.87 20.70
N ILE A 109 -32.36 -26.19 19.94
CA ILE A 109 -31.11 -25.43 19.93
C ILE A 109 -31.39 -24.04 19.33
N GLU A 110 -31.19 -22.99 20.11
CA GLU A 110 -31.30 -21.61 19.64
C GLU A 110 -29.96 -21.09 19.13
N GLU A 111 -28.89 -21.44 19.83
CA GLU A 111 -27.53 -21.00 19.53
C GLU A 111 -26.54 -22.05 20.02
N TYR A 112 -25.37 -22.12 19.41
CA TYR A 112 -24.29 -22.99 19.86
C TYR A 112 -22.94 -22.32 19.64
N ALA A 113 -22.00 -22.63 20.51
CA ALA A 113 -20.61 -22.21 20.39
C ALA A 113 -19.73 -23.46 20.35
N ASN A 114 -18.74 -23.42 19.46
CA ASN A 114 -17.71 -24.45 19.36
C ASN A 114 -16.42 -23.98 20.05
N GLU A 115 -15.44 -24.86 20.14
CA GLU A 115 -14.11 -24.57 20.71
C GLU A 115 -13.45 -23.29 20.15
N ASP A 116 -13.61 -23.00 18.85
CA ASP A 116 -13.05 -21.77 18.22
C ASP A 116 -13.59 -20.47 18.84
N MET A 117 -14.86 -20.46 19.24
CA MET A 117 -15.47 -19.32 19.90
C MET A 117 -15.08 -19.29 21.37
N GLY A 118 -15.03 -20.46 22.02
CA GLY A 118 -14.58 -20.64 23.41
C GLY A 118 -15.48 -20.01 24.47
N GLU A 119 -16.53 -19.27 24.09
CA GLU A 119 -17.47 -18.64 25.01
C GLU A 119 -18.89 -18.59 24.44
N ILE A 120 -19.88 -18.69 25.32
CA ILE A 120 -21.31 -18.56 24.99
C ILE A 120 -22.06 -17.90 26.14
N SER A 121 -23.06 -17.10 25.80
CA SER A 121 -23.97 -16.51 26.78
C SER A 121 -25.25 -17.34 26.89
N LEU A 122 -25.53 -17.78 28.10
CA LEU A 122 -26.64 -18.67 28.45
C LEU A 122 -27.65 -17.91 29.33
N ASP A 123 -28.94 -18.12 29.06
CA ASP A 123 -30.03 -17.59 29.87
C ASP A 123 -30.35 -18.53 31.04
N GLN A 124 -31.37 -18.19 31.84
CA GLN A 124 -31.73 -18.99 33.00
C GLN A 124 -32.32 -20.34 32.58
N GLY A 125 -31.76 -21.45 33.06
CA GLY A 125 -32.28 -22.80 32.83
C GLY A 125 -31.22 -23.84 32.50
N PHE A 126 -31.63 -24.91 31.83
CA PHE A 126 -30.76 -26.02 31.45
C PHE A 126 -30.27 -25.89 30.01
N HIS A 127 -28.97 -26.11 29.82
CA HIS A 127 -28.33 -26.13 28.51
C HIS A 127 -27.47 -27.36 28.34
N ALA A 128 -27.14 -27.69 27.09
CA ALA A 128 -26.40 -28.89 26.77
C ALA A 128 -24.95 -28.57 26.42
N ILE A 129 -24.04 -29.39 26.94
CA ILE A 129 -22.65 -29.45 26.52
C ILE A 129 -22.48 -30.78 25.82
N ARG A 130 -21.97 -30.71 24.59
CA ARG A 130 -21.81 -31.86 23.72
C ARG A 130 -20.34 -32.02 23.39
N LEU A 131 -19.79 -33.15 23.78
CA LEU A 131 -18.49 -33.61 23.33
C LEU A 131 -18.68 -34.62 22.20
N GLU A 132 -17.88 -34.47 21.15
CA GLU A 132 -17.85 -35.39 20.02
C GLU A 132 -16.45 -35.93 19.85
N ARG A 133 -16.36 -37.24 19.69
CA ARG A 133 -15.11 -37.90 19.33
C ARG A 133 -14.78 -37.70 17.85
N LEU A 134 -13.56 -37.27 17.57
CA LEU A 134 -12.99 -37.11 16.24
C LEU A 134 -11.99 -38.24 15.96
N GLY A 135 -12.15 -38.95 14.84
CA GLY A 135 -11.22 -40.00 14.40
C GLY A 135 -11.74 -41.42 14.58
N ASN A 136 -10.83 -42.37 14.81
CA ASN A 136 -11.15 -43.81 14.87
C ASN A 136 -11.84 -44.19 16.19
N TYR A 137 -12.75 -45.18 16.15
CA TYR A 137 -13.56 -45.67 17.28
C TYR A 137 -13.04 -46.94 17.94
N GLU A 138 -11.79 -47.33 17.64
CA GLU A 138 -11.23 -48.64 18.03
C GLU A 138 -10.54 -48.65 19.41
N GLU A 139 -10.28 -47.48 19.99
CA GLU A 139 -9.61 -47.31 21.29
C GLU A 139 -10.49 -46.51 22.26
N GLU A 140 -10.23 -46.57 23.57
CA GLU A 140 -10.88 -45.66 24.53
C GLU A 140 -10.10 -44.34 24.57
N ILE A 141 -10.80 -43.21 24.62
CA ILE A 141 -10.17 -41.87 24.62
C ILE A 141 -10.63 -41.11 25.85
N ASP A 142 -9.68 -40.83 26.74
CA ASP A 142 -9.89 -39.93 27.87
C ASP A 142 -9.91 -38.48 27.38
N TYR A 143 -10.82 -37.68 27.93
CA TYR A 143 -10.87 -36.25 27.68
C TYR A 143 -10.96 -35.45 28.98
N ARG A 144 -10.57 -34.19 28.87
CA ARG A 144 -10.65 -33.21 29.94
C ARG A 144 -11.16 -31.92 29.38
N PHE A 145 -12.23 -31.38 29.95
CA PHE A 145 -12.68 -30.05 29.60
C PHE A 145 -12.91 -29.19 30.84
N ILE A 146 -12.80 -27.89 30.65
CA ILE A 146 -12.89 -26.89 31.71
C ILE A 146 -14.02 -25.96 31.36
N ILE A 147 -14.87 -25.67 32.34
CA ILE A 147 -15.92 -24.66 32.29
C ILE A 147 -15.54 -23.55 33.27
N ARG A 148 -15.64 -22.30 32.83
CA ARG A 148 -15.48 -21.11 33.67
C ARG A 148 -16.67 -20.18 33.55
N ASN A 149 -17.18 -19.75 34.68
CA ASN A 149 -18.20 -18.72 34.76
C ASN A 149 -17.53 -17.35 34.74
N MET A 150 -17.77 -16.58 33.67
CA MET A 150 -17.20 -15.24 33.52
C MET A 150 -18.05 -14.15 34.19
N GLY A 151 -19.17 -14.54 34.79
CA GLY A 151 -20.13 -13.67 35.43
C GLY A 151 -21.33 -13.35 34.55
N ASN A 152 -22.22 -12.55 35.12
CA ASN A 152 -23.44 -12.12 34.46
C ASN A 152 -23.14 -10.98 33.48
N PHE A 153 -23.65 -11.11 32.27
CA PHE A 153 -23.81 -10.01 31.34
C PHE A 153 -25.04 -9.20 31.76
N ASP A 154 -24.81 -8.00 32.25
CA ASP A 154 -25.86 -7.03 32.47
C ASP A 154 -26.10 -6.27 31.17
N GLU A 155 -27.08 -6.71 30.37
CA GLU A 155 -27.50 -5.98 29.16
C GLU A 155 -28.05 -4.58 29.52
N SER A 156 -28.36 -4.30 30.79
CA SER A 156 -28.74 -2.96 31.25
C SER A 156 -27.57 -1.99 31.42
N GLY A 157 -26.33 -2.45 31.17
CA GLY A 157 -25.15 -1.59 31.12
C GLY A 157 -25.25 -0.57 29.99
N GLU A 158 -25.45 0.71 30.34
CA GLU A 158 -25.37 1.80 29.38
C GLU A 158 -23.97 1.81 28.75
N TYR A 159 -23.87 1.75 27.41
CA TYR A 159 -22.59 1.82 26.71
C TYR A 159 -21.91 3.16 27.02
N VAL A 160 -20.95 3.14 27.94
CA VAL A 160 -20.20 4.35 28.30
C VAL A 160 -19.15 4.59 27.23
N ASN A 161 -19.17 5.78 26.63
CA ASN A 161 -18.11 6.20 25.72
C ASN A 161 -16.83 6.50 26.52
N LEU A 162 -15.85 5.60 26.47
CA LEU A 162 -14.53 5.78 27.10
C LEU A 162 -13.47 6.40 26.15
N ALA A 163 -13.86 6.86 24.95
CA ALA A 163 -12.91 7.37 23.97
C ALA A 163 -12.11 8.58 24.50
N TRP A 164 -12.71 9.38 25.38
CA TRP A 164 -12.06 10.53 26.03
C TRP A 164 -10.84 10.14 26.86
N MET A 165 -10.81 8.93 27.43
CA MET A 165 -9.69 8.43 28.24
C MET A 165 -8.44 8.21 27.38
N PHE A 166 -8.62 7.93 26.09
CA PHE A 166 -7.54 7.73 25.11
C PHE A 166 -7.18 9.00 24.35
N ALA A 167 -7.94 10.09 24.48
CA ALA A 167 -7.65 11.35 23.81
C ALA A 167 -6.21 11.89 24.06
N PRO A 168 -5.65 11.82 25.29
CA PRO A 168 -4.27 12.25 25.53
C PRO A 168 -3.24 11.41 24.75
N PHE A 169 -3.49 10.11 24.63
CA PHE A 169 -2.63 9.20 23.86
C PHE A 169 -2.66 9.54 22.37
N TYR A 170 -3.85 9.77 21.79
CA TYR A 170 -3.96 10.12 20.38
C TYR A 170 -3.32 11.47 20.04
N VAL A 171 -3.46 12.47 20.91
CA VAL A 171 -2.80 13.77 20.74
C VAL A 171 -1.29 13.61 20.76
N PHE A 172 -0.76 12.82 21.70
CA PHE A 172 0.67 12.55 21.80
C PHE A 172 1.18 11.78 20.57
N ALA A 173 0.50 10.69 20.19
CA ALA A 173 0.87 9.88 19.04
C ALA A 173 0.82 10.69 17.73
N GLY A 174 -0.20 11.56 17.58
CA GLY A 174 -0.31 12.46 16.44
C GLY A 174 0.86 13.42 16.35
N LEU A 175 1.22 14.10 17.45
CA LEU A 175 2.39 14.98 17.48
C LEU A 175 3.69 14.23 17.16
N PHE A 176 3.86 13.05 17.76
CA PHE A 176 5.05 12.22 17.55
C PHE A 176 5.19 11.77 16.09
N LEU A 177 4.08 11.42 15.44
CA LEU A 177 4.08 10.97 14.04
C LEU A 177 4.32 12.13 13.05
N ILE A 178 3.96 13.36 13.41
CA ILE A 178 4.24 14.57 12.61
C ILE A 178 5.70 15.04 12.77
N LEU A 179 6.38 14.67 13.85
CA LEU A 179 7.72 15.13 14.19
C LEU A 179 8.79 14.84 13.11
N PRO A 180 8.85 13.64 12.50
CA PRO A 180 9.75 13.36 11.38
C PRO A 180 9.50 14.28 10.18
N MET A 181 8.22 14.59 9.89
CA MET A 181 7.84 15.50 8.81
C MET A 181 8.33 16.92 9.10
N LEU A 182 8.18 17.41 10.34
CA LEU A 182 8.69 18.72 10.75
C LEU A 182 10.22 18.83 10.60
N VAL A 183 10.95 17.76 10.90
CA VAL A 183 12.41 17.71 10.69
C VAL A 183 12.76 17.81 9.21
N VAL A 184 12.06 17.06 8.34
CA VAL A 184 12.24 17.13 6.88
C VAL A 184 11.91 18.51 6.34
N ILE A 185 10.83 19.13 6.83
CA ILE A 185 10.43 20.49 6.46
C ILE A 185 11.50 21.50 6.93
N TRP A 186 12.03 21.34 8.14
CA TRP A 186 13.06 22.23 8.67
C TRP A 186 14.38 22.15 7.90
N TRP A 187 14.80 20.94 7.53
CA TRP A 187 16.00 20.74 6.71
C TRP A 187 15.81 21.21 5.27
N ASN A 188 14.61 21.09 4.70
CA ASN A 188 14.30 21.55 3.35
C ASN A 188 13.56 22.89 3.33
N ARG A 189 13.66 23.69 4.40
CA ARG A 189 12.83 24.91 4.56
C ARG A 189 13.02 25.88 3.41
N GLU A 190 14.25 26.01 2.90
CA GLU A 190 14.58 26.90 1.77
C GLU A 190 13.92 26.41 0.47
N LYS A 191 13.93 25.11 0.20
CA LYS A 191 13.29 24.52 -0.99
C LYS A 191 11.76 24.56 -0.92
N ILE A 192 11.18 24.33 0.25
CA ILE A 192 9.73 24.29 0.45
C ILE A 192 9.13 25.71 0.48
N LEU A 193 9.79 26.67 1.14
CA LEU A 193 9.38 28.08 1.13
C LEU A 193 9.50 28.69 -0.26
N ALA A 194 10.55 28.37 -1.02
CA ALA A 194 10.67 28.76 -2.42
C ALA A 194 9.51 28.23 -3.28
N SER A 195 9.12 26.96 -3.09
CA SER A 195 8.01 26.36 -3.84
C SER A 195 6.60 26.88 -3.50
N SER A 196 6.39 27.40 -2.28
CA SER A 196 5.06 27.83 -1.82
C SER A 196 4.78 29.31 -2.02
N PHE A 197 5.80 30.15 -2.21
CA PHE A 197 5.63 31.61 -2.35
C PHE A 197 6.08 32.18 -3.70
N GLY A 198 6.64 31.36 -4.59
CA GLY A 198 7.04 31.81 -5.91
C GLY A 198 7.18 30.67 -6.90
N SER A 199 6.33 30.67 -7.93
CA SER A 199 6.63 30.11 -9.25
C SER A 199 7.77 30.88 -9.94
N SER A 200 8.83 31.24 -9.22
CA SER A 200 9.98 31.97 -9.74
C SER A 200 11.04 32.07 -8.65
N GLU A 201 11.77 30.99 -8.44
CA GLU A 201 13.19 31.14 -8.16
C GLU A 201 13.95 30.35 -9.24
N LEU A 202 13.64 30.69 -10.50
CA LEU A 202 14.67 30.67 -11.53
C LEU A 202 15.87 31.39 -10.93
N LYS A 203 17.00 30.68 -10.77
CA LYS A 203 18.24 31.34 -10.32
C LYS A 203 18.43 32.59 -11.16
N GLU A 204 18.98 33.66 -10.61
CA GLU A 204 19.33 34.85 -11.40
C GLU A 204 20.15 34.48 -12.66
N SER A 205 20.92 33.39 -12.60
CA SER A 205 21.60 32.78 -13.76
C SER A 205 20.66 32.17 -14.80
N GLU A 206 19.55 31.55 -14.40
CA GLU A 206 18.54 30.96 -15.29
C GLU A 206 17.68 32.02 -15.96
N ILE A 207 17.28 33.08 -15.24
CA ILE A 207 16.58 34.23 -15.86
C ILE A 207 17.47 34.93 -16.88
N GLN A 208 18.77 35.08 -16.59
CA GLN A 208 19.72 35.65 -17.54
C GLN A 208 19.89 34.77 -18.77
N VAL A 209 19.96 33.44 -18.61
CA VAL A 209 20.04 32.50 -19.73
C VAL A 209 18.75 32.51 -20.55
N LEU A 210 17.57 32.51 -19.93
CA LEU A 210 16.29 32.61 -20.63
C LEU A 210 16.10 33.96 -21.33
N THR A 211 16.58 35.05 -20.73
CA THR A 211 16.57 36.38 -21.37
C THR A 211 17.52 36.43 -22.56
N LEU A 212 18.71 35.81 -22.45
CA LEU A 212 19.65 35.67 -23.57
C LEU A 212 19.13 34.75 -24.67
N LEU A 213 18.43 33.67 -24.32
CA LEU A 213 17.76 32.78 -25.28
C LEU A 213 16.63 33.54 -25.99
N ARG A 214 15.76 34.23 -25.25
CA ARG A 214 14.70 35.09 -25.80
C ARG A 214 15.24 36.17 -26.74
N GLU A 215 16.31 36.87 -26.35
CA GLU A 215 16.90 37.95 -27.14
C GLU A 215 17.56 37.42 -28.42
N ARG A 216 18.15 36.22 -28.38
CA ARG A 216 18.81 35.58 -29.54
C ARG A 216 17.86 34.81 -30.46
N PHE A 217 16.74 34.29 -29.96
CA PHE A 217 15.68 33.68 -30.80
C PHE A 217 14.80 34.74 -31.46
N SER A 218 14.66 35.92 -30.86
CA SER A 218 13.94 37.05 -31.48
C SER A 218 14.77 37.78 -32.55
N ALA A 219 16.10 37.62 -32.52
CA ALA A 219 17.01 38.20 -33.49
C ALA A 219 17.14 37.29 -34.71
N ASP A 220 16.36 37.62 -35.74
CA ASP A 220 16.55 37.13 -37.10
C ASP A 220 18.01 37.34 -37.57
N ARG A 221 18.58 36.26 -38.12
CA ARG A 221 19.89 36.15 -38.81
C ARG A 221 21.17 36.22 -37.97
N GLY A 222 21.73 35.03 -37.75
CA GLY A 222 23.19 34.82 -37.78
C GLY A 222 23.79 34.23 -36.51
N SER A 223 24.23 32.98 -36.61
CA SER A 223 25.11 32.28 -35.67
C SER A 223 24.64 32.25 -34.20
N VAL A 224 23.58 31.49 -33.92
CA VAL A 224 23.35 31.00 -32.56
C VAL A 224 24.38 29.90 -32.29
N ASP A 225 25.24 30.08 -31.28
CA ASP A 225 26.23 29.07 -30.88
C ASP A 225 25.55 27.98 -30.05
N PHE A 226 24.99 26.97 -30.73
CA PHE A 226 24.29 25.83 -30.12
C PHE A 226 25.18 25.01 -29.18
N LYS A 227 26.51 25.16 -29.26
CA LYS A 227 27.45 24.55 -28.32
C LYS A 227 27.29 25.15 -26.92
N GLN A 228 27.10 26.47 -26.83
CA GLN A 228 26.82 27.16 -25.56
C GLN A 228 25.42 26.84 -25.03
N ILE A 229 24.44 26.63 -25.93
CA ILE A 229 23.09 26.19 -25.55
C ILE A 229 23.14 24.78 -24.95
N ASN A 230 23.81 23.84 -25.61
CA ASN A 230 24.01 22.49 -25.07
C ASN A 230 24.84 22.51 -23.77
N GLU A 231 25.84 23.36 -23.65
CA GLU A 231 26.63 23.51 -22.41
C GLU A 231 25.77 24.08 -21.26
N ALA A 232 24.97 25.11 -21.52
CA ALA A 232 24.02 25.67 -20.56
C ALA A 232 22.93 24.65 -20.15
N LEU A 233 22.39 23.90 -21.12
CA LEU A 233 21.39 22.86 -20.90
C LEU A 233 21.97 21.64 -20.16
N SER A 234 23.20 21.25 -20.44
CA SER A 234 23.90 20.17 -19.72
C SER A 234 24.20 20.55 -18.26
N THR A 235 24.32 21.85 -17.96
CA THR A 235 24.51 22.38 -16.61
C THR A 235 23.18 22.46 -15.84
N LEU A 236 22.05 22.57 -16.55
CA LEU A 236 20.71 22.60 -15.98
C LEU A 236 20.16 21.16 -15.85
N GLY A 237 20.49 20.51 -14.73
CA GLY A 237 19.97 19.17 -14.42
C GLY A 237 18.44 19.10 -14.41
N ARG A 238 17.91 17.90 -14.72
CA ARG A 238 16.55 17.29 -14.60
C ARG A 238 15.28 18.19 -14.61
N ASP A 239 15.28 19.37 -14.00
CA ASP A 239 14.21 20.37 -13.92
C ASP A 239 14.12 21.27 -15.17
N SER A 240 15.15 21.29 -16.03
CA SER A 240 15.16 22.01 -17.31
C SER A 240 14.12 21.53 -18.31
N TRP A 241 13.85 20.23 -18.37
CA TRP A 241 12.90 19.65 -19.34
C TRP A 241 11.47 20.17 -19.16
N ASN A 242 11.06 20.42 -17.92
CA ASN A 242 9.74 20.95 -17.62
C ASN A 242 9.67 22.46 -17.92
N ALA A 243 10.72 23.22 -17.58
CA ALA A 243 10.82 24.64 -17.90
C ALA A 243 10.80 24.90 -19.43
N ILE A 244 11.47 24.05 -20.20
CA ILE A 244 11.47 24.09 -21.67
C ILE A 244 10.08 23.76 -22.24
N SER A 245 9.38 22.76 -21.68
CA SER A 245 8.00 22.46 -22.08
C SER A 245 7.01 23.58 -21.72
N GLU A 246 7.33 24.42 -20.73
CA GLU A 246 6.53 25.59 -20.36
C GLU A 246 6.83 26.79 -21.28
N GLU A 247 8.08 26.95 -21.71
CA GLU A 247 8.55 28.04 -22.59
C GLU A 247 8.17 27.83 -24.07
N PHE A 248 8.39 26.63 -24.63
CA PHE A 248 8.05 26.30 -26.02
C PHE A 248 6.57 25.88 -26.18
N GLY A 249 5.84 25.76 -25.08
CA GLY A 249 4.48 25.24 -25.04
C GLY A 249 4.40 23.72 -25.19
N LYS A 250 3.17 23.20 -25.31
CA LYS A 250 2.93 21.76 -25.43
C LYS A 250 3.55 21.22 -26.73
N PRO A 251 4.43 20.19 -26.67
CA PRO A 251 5.02 19.61 -27.88
C PRO A 251 3.94 19.05 -28.81
N GLU A 252 4.14 19.19 -30.12
CA GLU A 252 3.24 18.67 -31.15
C GLU A 252 3.24 17.13 -31.11
N ILE A 253 4.42 16.54 -30.91
CA ILE A 253 4.61 15.10 -30.73
C ILE A 253 5.49 14.87 -29.50
N ARG A 254 5.05 13.96 -28.64
CA ARG A 254 5.86 13.42 -27.55
C ARG A 254 5.81 11.91 -27.57
N HIS A 255 6.97 11.29 -27.51
CA HIS A 255 7.13 9.85 -27.42
C HIS A 255 8.02 9.52 -26.23
N PHE A 256 7.42 8.87 -25.24
CA PHE A 256 8.10 8.48 -24.02
C PHE A 256 8.21 6.97 -23.96
N THR A 257 9.43 6.48 -23.76
CA THR A 257 9.75 5.07 -23.52
C THR A 257 10.57 4.95 -22.24
N GLU A 258 10.86 3.71 -21.80
CA GLU A 258 11.70 3.48 -20.62
C GLU A 258 13.13 4.03 -20.78
N ASN A 259 13.64 4.14 -22.01
CA ASN A 259 15.03 4.49 -22.30
C ASN A 259 15.22 5.92 -22.83
N ILE A 260 14.19 6.50 -23.46
CA ILE A 260 14.28 7.80 -24.16
C ILE A 260 12.94 8.56 -24.11
N ASP A 261 13.00 9.87 -23.87
CA ASP A 261 11.90 10.83 -24.02
C ASP A 261 12.21 11.74 -25.21
N ILE A 262 11.35 11.70 -26.22
CA ILE A 262 11.48 12.46 -27.46
C ILE A 262 10.34 13.45 -27.50
N SER A 263 10.66 14.74 -27.67
CA SER A 263 9.67 15.80 -27.85
C SER A 263 9.99 16.62 -29.08
N LEU A 264 8.96 16.94 -29.85
CA LEU A 264 9.03 17.69 -31.08
C LEU A 264 8.21 18.98 -30.96
N TRP A 265 8.83 20.10 -31.33
CA TRP A 265 8.18 21.39 -31.43
C TRP A 265 8.35 21.96 -32.85
N ARG A 266 7.31 22.62 -33.35
CA ARG A 266 7.38 23.40 -34.57
C ARG A 266 7.80 24.83 -34.24
N VAL A 267 8.79 25.35 -34.96
CA VAL A 267 9.28 26.72 -34.75
C VAL A 267 8.45 27.68 -35.60
N GLN A 268 7.88 28.72 -35.01
CA GLN A 268 7.10 29.73 -35.75
C GLN A 268 8.01 30.52 -36.70
N GLY A 269 7.59 30.67 -37.98
CA GLY A 269 8.26 31.55 -38.95
C GLY A 269 9.02 30.88 -40.10
N GLY A 270 9.00 29.54 -40.21
CA GLY A 270 9.53 28.82 -41.37
C GLY A 270 8.77 27.53 -41.65
N SER A 271 8.28 27.37 -42.88
CA SER A 271 7.80 26.10 -43.44
C SER A 271 8.90 25.05 -43.25
N GLY A 272 8.61 23.98 -42.52
CA GLY A 272 9.57 22.87 -42.34
C GLY A 272 10.67 23.05 -41.29
N SER A 273 10.56 24.02 -40.35
CA SER A 273 11.52 24.15 -39.23
C SER A 273 11.04 23.45 -37.96
N PHE A 274 11.81 22.46 -37.50
CA PHE A 274 11.49 21.65 -36.32
C PHE A 274 12.60 21.70 -35.27
N LEU A 275 12.20 21.65 -34.00
CA LEU A 275 13.08 21.45 -32.86
C LEU A 275 12.78 20.07 -32.26
N ILE A 276 13.79 19.20 -32.23
CA ILE A 276 13.75 17.90 -31.60
C ILE A 276 14.54 17.98 -30.28
N GLY A 277 13.87 17.67 -29.18
CA GLY A 277 14.50 17.41 -27.89
C GLY A 277 14.55 15.92 -27.62
N ILE A 278 15.74 15.44 -27.27
CA ILE A 278 16.00 14.04 -26.91
C ILE A 278 16.55 14.03 -25.50
N LYS A 279 15.90 13.27 -24.62
CA LYS A 279 16.36 13.05 -23.25
C LYS A 279 16.54 11.57 -23.00
N THR A 280 17.77 11.17 -22.67
CA THR A 280 18.08 9.81 -22.21
C THR A 280 17.82 9.72 -20.71
N ASP A 281 17.26 8.60 -20.22
CA ASP A 281 17.11 8.37 -18.78
C ASP A 281 18.27 7.53 -18.24
N ARG A 282 18.12 6.20 -18.18
CA ARG A 282 19.09 5.31 -17.51
C ARG A 282 20.06 4.59 -18.44
N SER A 283 19.84 4.67 -19.74
CA SER A 283 20.57 3.84 -20.71
C SER A 283 21.33 4.73 -21.68
N LYS A 284 22.59 4.39 -21.92
CA LYS A 284 23.42 5.00 -22.97
C LYS A 284 22.95 4.54 -24.34
N TRP A 285 22.88 5.46 -25.30
CA TRP A 285 22.61 5.17 -26.70
C TRP A 285 23.88 5.36 -27.50
N GLU A 286 24.34 4.31 -28.17
CA GLU A 286 25.50 4.36 -29.07
C GLU A 286 25.03 4.43 -30.52
N MET A 287 25.79 5.14 -31.37
CA MET A 287 25.49 5.31 -32.80
C MET A 287 24.04 5.77 -33.05
N ALA A 288 23.57 6.72 -32.25
CA ALA A 288 22.23 7.24 -32.37
C ALA A 288 22.09 8.07 -33.65
N ALA A 289 20.96 7.91 -34.34
CA ALA A 289 20.62 8.65 -35.54
C ALA A 289 19.12 8.97 -35.57
N ILE A 290 18.76 10.12 -36.15
CA ILE A 290 17.39 10.53 -36.44
C ILE A 290 17.16 10.37 -37.93
N ARG A 291 16.09 9.69 -38.31
CA ARG A 291 15.64 9.58 -39.69
C ARG A 291 14.26 10.18 -39.84
N ILE A 292 14.05 10.94 -40.91
CA ILE A 292 12.75 11.54 -41.24
C ILE A 292 12.13 10.75 -42.38
N ASN A 293 11.10 9.99 -42.08
CA ASN A 293 10.43 9.14 -43.06
C ASN A 293 9.09 9.76 -43.49
N THR A 294 8.61 9.46 -44.69
CA THR A 294 7.29 9.89 -45.16
C THR A 294 6.42 8.65 -45.37
N PRO A 295 5.23 8.56 -44.74
CA PRO A 295 4.37 7.37 -44.88
C PRO A 295 3.98 7.08 -46.34
N LEU A 296 3.92 8.13 -47.16
CA LEU A 296 3.55 8.07 -48.58
C LEU A 296 4.75 7.89 -49.52
N GLY A 297 5.97 7.80 -48.99
CA GLY A 297 7.18 7.56 -49.78
C GLY A 297 7.62 8.75 -50.65
N GLU A 298 7.10 9.95 -50.37
CA GLU A 298 7.50 11.18 -51.03
C GLU A 298 8.88 11.66 -50.55
N PRO A 299 9.72 12.23 -51.43
CA PRO A 299 11.07 12.63 -51.04
C PRO A 299 11.04 13.82 -50.08
N ILE A 300 11.66 13.64 -48.92
CA ILE A 300 11.98 14.69 -47.94
C ILE A 300 13.49 14.79 -47.81
N LYS A 301 14.01 16.02 -47.71
CA LYS A 301 15.44 16.27 -47.52
C LYS A 301 15.66 17.27 -46.40
N ILE A 302 16.73 17.06 -45.66
CA ILE A 302 17.21 17.96 -44.63
C ILE A 302 18.08 19.01 -45.33
N ASP A 303 17.72 20.29 -45.15
CA ASP A 303 18.46 21.43 -45.69
C ASP A 303 19.57 21.85 -44.72
N SER A 304 19.21 22.00 -43.44
CA SER A 304 20.15 22.42 -42.41
C SER A 304 19.86 21.74 -41.07
N VAL A 305 20.92 21.50 -40.30
CA VAL A 305 20.87 20.95 -38.93
C VAL A 305 21.71 21.82 -38.01
N VAL A 306 21.16 22.15 -36.85
CA VAL A 306 21.85 22.92 -35.82
C VAL A 306 21.69 22.27 -34.44
N PRO A 307 22.77 22.01 -33.68
CA PRO A 307 24.20 22.24 -33.98
C PRO A 307 24.67 21.51 -35.24
N GLU A 308 25.79 21.97 -35.83
CA GLU A 308 26.36 21.36 -37.04
C GLU A 308 26.67 19.89 -36.77
N MET A 309 25.87 19.01 -37.38
CA MET A 309 25.94 17.56 -37.27
C MET A 309 26.04 16.94 -38.66
N MET A 310 26.57 15.72 -38.73
CA MET A 310 26.61 15.00 -39.99
C MET A 310 25.19 14.55 -40.35
N PHE A 311 24.71 14.96 -41.51
CA PHE A 311 23.43 14.51 -42.06
C PHE A 311 23.57 14.15 -43.53
N GLN A 312 22.72 13.26 -44.01
CA GLN A 312 22.66 12.82 -45.39
C GLN A 312 21.20 12.58 -45.79
N ASP A 313 20.73 13.30 -46.80
CA ASP A 313 19.34 13.23 -47.32
C ASP A 313 18.28 13.35 -46.21
N ASP A 314 17.76 12.23 -45.70
CA ASP A 314 16.70 12.12 -44.69
C ASP A 314 17.20 11.72 -43.29
N GLU A 315 18.51 11.54 -43.09
CA GLU A 315 19.10 11.02 -41.85
C GLU A 315 20.12 11.98 -41.22
N ILE A 316 20.11 12.09 -39.88
CA ILE A 316 21.02 12.90 -39.05
C ILE A 316 21.72 11.97 -38.07
N TYR A 317 23.05 12.01 -38.04
CA TYR A 317 23.85 11.25 -37.07
C TYR A 317 24.07 12.06 -35.79
N LEU A 318 23.58 11.55 -34.66
CA LEU A 318 23.72 12.15 -33.33
C LEU A 318 24.98 11.67 -32.59
N GLY A 319 25.50 10.49 -32.95
CA GLY A 319 26.63 9.89 -32.25
C GLY A 319 26.21 9.18 -30.95
N ASN A 320 27.03 9.31 -29.90
CA ASN A 320 26.77 8.62 -28.63
C ASN A 320 26.07 9.58 -27.65
N LEU A 321 24.88 9.20 -27.19
CA LEU A 321 24.13 9.92 -26.16
C LEU A 321 24.38 9.22 -24.81
N GLU A 322 25.06 9.92 -23.90
CA GLU A 322 25.32 9.41 -22.55
C GLU A 322 24.04 9.39 -21.71
N GLU A 323 24.05 8.66 -20.59
CA GLU A 323 22.93 8.59 -19.66
C GLU A 323 22.59 9.96 -19.05
N LYS A 324 21.28 10.21 -18.83
CA LYS A 324 20.75 11.45 -18.22
C LYS A 324 21.17 12.73 -18.95
N THR A 325 21.41 12.65 -20.25
CA THR A 325 21.72 13.82 -21.07
C THR A 325 20.50 14.30 -21.83
N THR A 326 20.49 15.60 -22.12
CA THR A 326 19.48 16.23 -22.98
C THR A 326 20.18 16.80 -24.19
N THR A 327 19.72 16.44 -25.38
CA THR A 327 20.25 16.90 -26.66
C THR A 327 19.15 17.58 -27.45
N PHE A 328 19.46 18.76 -27.99
CA PHE A 328 18.55 19.48 -28.86
C PHE A 328 19.10 19.58 -30.27
N VAL A 329 18.22 19.34 -31.22
CA VAL A 329 18.52 19.39 -32.65
C VAL A 329 17.44 20.22 -33.33
N ARG A 330 17.82 21.38 -33.85
CA ARG A 330 16.99 22.13 -34.80
C ARG A 330 17.30 21.63 -36.20
N LEU A 331 16.26 21.35 -36.96
CA LEU A 331 16.40 20.96 -38.36
C LEU A 331 15.44 21.75 -39.23
N GLU A 332 15.87 22.03 -40.45
CA GLU A 332 15.05 22.58 -41.51
C GLU A 332 14.95 21.52 -42.60
N VAL A 333 13.72 21.15 -42.95
CA VAL A 333 13.43 20.17 -43.99
C VAL A 333 12.68 20.81 -45.14
N PHE A 334 13.02 20.36 -46.34
CA PHE A 334 12.32 20.71 -47.56
C PHE A 334 11.77 19.43 -48.21
N GLY A 335 10.50 19.45 -48.57
CA GLY A 335 9.84 18.31 -49.17
C GLY A 335 8.41 18.64 -49.55
N LYS A 336 7.86 17.88 -50.51
CA LYS A 336 6.44 17.99 -50.91
C LYS A 336 5.52 17.06 -50.12
N ALA A 337 6.10 16.24 -49.25
CA ALA A 337 5.38 15.26 -48.45
C ALA A 337 4.37 15.94 -47.53
N PRO A 338 3.09 15.55 -47.54
CA PRO A 338 2.08 16.16 -46.67
C PRO A 338 2.27 15.76 -45.20
N GLU A 339 2.94 14.63 -44.95
CA GLU A 339 3.19 14.12 -43.61
C GLU A 339 4.60 13.51 -43.49
N ALA A 340 5.23 13.67 -42.33
CA ALA A 340 6.48 13.00 -41.98
C ALA A 340 6.45 12.35 -40.59
N GLU A 341 7.24 11.29 -40.43
CA GLU A 341 7.52 10.58 -39.19
C GLU A 341 8.98 10.75 -38.81
N ILE A 342 9.26 10.77 -37.52
CA ILE A 342 10.62 10.85 -36.99
C ILE A 342 10.97 9.51 -36.38
N HIS A 343 12.03 8.87 -36.82
CA HIS A 343 12.51 7.60 -36.30
C HIS A 343 13.85 7.86 -35.63
N ILE A 344 13.98 7.51 -34.35
CA ILE A 344 15.28 7.56 -33.66
C ILE A 344 15.79 6.14 -33.51
N SER A 345 16.97 5.84 -34.03
CA SER A 345 17.60 4.53 -33.92
C SER A 345 18.93 4.63 -33.20
N GLY A 346 19.36 3.54 -32.57
CA GLY A 346 20.65 3.43 -31.91
C GLY A 346 20.85 2.07 -31.26
N ILE A 347 21.99 1.90 -30.60
CA ILE A 347 22.33 0.68 -29.86
C ILE A 347 22.22 0.99 -28.36
N VAL A 348 21.39 0.23 -27.65
CA VAL A 348 21.18 0.37 -26.21
C VAL A 348 21.52 -0.96 -25.56
N GLU A 349 22.46 -0.97 -24.60
CA GLU A 349 22.94 -2.20 -23.93
C GLU A 349 23.35 -3.32 -24.90
N GLY A 350 23.93 -2.95 -26.06
CA GLY A 350 24.38 -3.90 -27.09
C GLY A 350 23.28 -4.42 -28.01
N SER A 351 22.02 -4.00 -27.84
CA SER A 351 20.90 -4.36 -28.72
C SER A 351 20.49 -3.18 -29.61
N PRO A 352 20.24 -3.40 -30.92
CA PRO A 352 19.73 -2.35 -31.80
C PRO A 352 18.27 -2.04 -31.45
N ILE A 353 17.98 -0.78 -31.14
CA ILE A 353 16.65 -0.29 -30.79
C ILE A 353 16.28 0.89 -31.70
N ALA A 354 15.00 0.94 -32.09
CA ALA A 354 14.41 2.10 -32.75
C ALA A 354 13.18 2.57 -31.97
N ALA A 355 13.10 3.87 -31.71
CA ALA A 355 11.96 4.55 -31.14
C ALA A 355 11.25 5.34 -32.25
N VAL A 356 9.99 4.98 -32.49
CA VAL A 356 9.15 5.58 -33.52
C VAL A 356 7.90 6.15 -32.83
N PRO A 357 7.72 7.48 -32.78
CA PRO A 357 6.48 8.11 -32.34
C PRO A 357 5.31 7.64 -33.20
N ALA A 358 4.18 7.33 -32.56
CA ALA A 358 2.98 6.85 -33.25
C ALA A 358 2.21 7.93 -34.03
N LYS A 359 2.69 9.19 -34.02
CA LYS A 359 2.04 10.32 -34.68
C LYS A 359 2.92 10.84 -35.82
N THR A 360 2.27 11.22 -36.91
CA THR A 360 2.87 11.93 -38.03
C THR A 360 2.78 13.45 -37.82
N ILE A 361 3.68 14.17 -38.47
CA ILE A 361 3.75 15.63 -38.50
C ILE A 361 3.16 16.09 -39.82
N ALA A 362 2.14 16.94 -39.80
CA ALA A 362 1.62 17.54 -41.02
C ALA A 362 2.61 18.60 -41.54
N MET A 363 3.05 18.49 -42.77
CA MET A 363 3.84 19.51 -43.45
C MET A 363 2.87 20.51 -44.09
N GLU A 364 3.14 21.81 -43.92
CA GLU A 364 2.37 22.82 -44.65
C GLU A 364 2.82 22.82 -46.10
N GLU A 365 1.87 22.78 -47.04
CA GLU A 365 2.16 23.02 -48.45
C GLU A 365 2.70 24.45 -48.61
N GLU A 366 3.88 24.59 -49.20
CA GLU A 366 4.43 25.89 -49.60
C GLU A 366 3.68 26.50 -50.79
#